data_AF-A0A935FN01-F1
#
_entry.id   AF-A0A935FN01-F1
#
_cell.length_a   1.000
_cell.length_b   1.000
_cell.length_c   1.000
_cell.angle_alpha   90.00
_cell.angle_beta   90.00
_cell.angle_gamma   90.00
#
_symmetry.space_group_name_H-M   'P 1'
#
loop_
_entity.id
_entity.type
_entity.pdbx_description
1 polymer ?
#
loop_
_entity_poly.entity_id
_entity_poly.type
_entity_poly.pdbx_seq_one_letter_code
_entity_poly.pdbx_strand_id
1 'polypeptide(L)'
;MASVYKKRSTYHIAFFVHGKRKYLNTKLKATKENRSKANKMKADIEREIESIGKSSEMNFVNLVSADRNITLKEAEEICLKERFLGKSQSHQDTFKNAMHHLYVAVPQDTPIAEVGTSRIADFIHRLSGKVANASVHTNIRYVKILFNFLVEEDYLFKSPFKRKLIPKTVRKSIKIFQDEDLEEILAEAKKRDLSYYNCLMLLLLTGLRPVDLLALKIRDFDIEKKGFWSVYLRPARTLVSQYLMSYTVF
;
A
#
# COMPACT_ATOMS: atom_id res chain seq x y z
N MET A 1 9.08 -14.60 -31.58
CA MET A 1 10.40 -14.50 -32.24
C MET A 1 11.39 -13.78 -31.33
N ALA A 2 12.58 -14.37 -31.15
CA ALA A 2 13.67 -13.84 -30.35
C ALA A 2 14.75 -13.19 -31.24
N SER A 3 15.46 -12.19 -30.73
CA SER A 3 16.51 -11.47 -31.44
C SER A 3 17.78 -11.30 -30.59
N VAL A 4 18.93 -11.57 -31.19
CA VAL A 4 20.25 -11.38 -30.54
C VAL A 4 20.79 -10.01 -30.93
N TYR A 5 21.23 -9.23 -29.95
CA TYR A 5 21.81 -7.91 -30.16
C TYR A 5 22.97 -7.65 -29.18
N LYS A 6 23.88 -6.74 -29.56
CA LYS A 6 25.02 -6.37 -28.73
C LYS A 6 24.62 -5.23 -27.79
N LYS A 7 24.99 -5.33 -26.51
CA LYS A 7 24.85 -4.23 -25.54
C LYS A 7 26.16 -4.12 -24.77
N ARG A 8 26.85 -2.97 -24.88
CA ARG A 8 28.20 -2.75 -24.36
C ARG A 8 29.18 -3.83 -24.88
N SER A 9 29.75 -4.65 -24.00
CA SER A 9 30.75 -5.68 -24.31
C SER A 9 30.19 -7.09 -24.44
N THR A 10 28.87 -7.31 -24.26
CA THR A 10 28.24 -8.63 -24.24
C THR A 10 27.06 -8.77 -25.21
N TYR A 11 26.73 -10.01 -25.57
CA TYR A 11 25.50 -10.31 -26.32
C TYR A 11 24.29 -10.47 -25.39
N HIS A 12 23.14 -10.02 -25.87
CA HIS A 12 21.85 -10.14 -25.22
C HIS A 12 20.83 -10.73 -26.18
N ILE A 13 19.85 -11.44 -25.62
CA ILE A 13 18.74 -12.03 -26.37
C ILE A 13 17.45 -11.37 -25.88
N ALA A 14 16.73 -10.69 -26.77
CA ALA A 14 15.37 -10.21 -26.50
C ALA A 14 14.36 -11.22 -27.04
N PHE A 15 13.33 -11.54 -26.27
CA PHE A 15 12.29 -12.46 -26.70
C PHE A 15 10.95 -12.08 -26.06
N PHE A 16 9.85 -12.67 -26.54
CA PHE A 16 8.51 -12.40 -26.07
C PHE A 16 7.91 -13.65 -25.43
N VAL A 17 7.35 -13.50 -24.23
CA VAL A 17 6.59 -14.56 -23.55
C VAL A 17 5.25 -13.96 -23.13
N HIS A 18 4.13 -14.56 -23.54
CA HIS A 18 2.77 -14.07 -23.30
C HIS A 18 2.58 -12.55 -23.57
N GLY A 19 3.05 -12.10 -24.74
CA GLY A 19 2.94 -10.70 -25.17
C GLY A 19 3.84 -9.70 -24.44
N LYS A 20 4.74 -10.15 -23.55
CA LYS A 20 5.68 -9.29 -22.84
C LYS A 20 7.11 -9.53 -23.26
N ARG A 21 7.83 -8.44 -23.50
CA ARG A 21 9.25 -8.48 -23.87
C ARG A 21 10.12 -8.78 -22.65
N LYS A 22 10.96 -9.80 -22.77
CA LYS A 22 11.96 -10.24 -21.80
C LYS A 22 13.35 -10.16 -22.44
N TYR A 23 14.38 -10.12 -21.59
CA TYR A 23 15.77 -10.01 -22.01
C TYR A 23 16.63 -11.00 -21.22
N LEU A 24 17.53 -11.70 -21.91
CA LEU A 24 18.55 -12.54 -21.32
C LEU A 24 19.93 -11.96 -21.66
N ASN A 25 20.78 -11.79 -20.64
CA ASN A 25 22.19 -11.51 -20.86
C ASN A 25 22.91 -12.85 -21.00
N THR A 26 23.57 -13.09 -22.15
CA THR A 26 24.28 -14.37 -22.37
C THR A 26 25.59 -14.44 -21.59
N LYS A 27 26.05 -13.32 -21.00
CA LYS A 27 27.38 -13.13 -20.40
C LYS A 27 28.56 -13.40 -21.36
N LEU A 28 28.29 -13.64 -22.64
CA LEU A 28 29.30 -13.88 -23.65
C LEU A 28 29.83 -12.55 -24.18
N LYS A 29 31.16 -12.40 -24.21
CA LYS A 29 31.82 -11.23 -24.83
C LYS A 29 31.46 -11.14 -26.31
N ALA A 30 31.33 -9.93 -26.82
CA ALA A 30 30.87 -9.64 -28.18
C ALA A 30 31.92 -9.93 -29.27
N THR A 31 32.34 -11.20 -29.40
CA THR A 31 33.23 -11.70 -30.46
C THR A 31 32.42 -12.47 -31.52
N LYS A 32 33.01 -12.70 -32.71
CA LYS A 32 32.33 -13.37 -33.83
C LYS A 32 31.95 -14.83 -33.49
N GLU A 33 32.83 -15.54 -32.79
CA GLU A 33 32.61 -16.91 -32.34
C GLU A 33 31.49 -17.04 -31.29
N ASN A 34 31.47 -16.11 -30.33
CA ASN A 34 30.44 -16.05 -29.29
C ASN A 34 29.06 -15.66 -29.83
N ARG A 35 28.98 -15.05 -31.01
CA ARG A 35 27.70 -14.78 -31.69
C ARG A 35 27.01 -16.08 -32.12
N SER A 36 27.79 -17.07 -32.57
CA SER A 36 27.25 -18.40 -32.92
C SER A 36 26.67 -19.09 -31.68
N LYS A 37 27.37 -19.03 -30.54
CA LYS A 37 26.89 -19.56 -29.25
C LYS A 37 25.62 -18.84 -28.77
N ALA A 38 25.54 -17.52 -28.91
CA ALA A 38 24.35 -16.75 -28.57
C ALA A 38 23.15 -17.08 -29.50
N ASN A 39 23.39 -17.39 -30.77
CA ASN A 39 22.34 -17.82 -31.70
C ASN A 39 21.82 -19.23 -31.38
N LYS A 40 22.68 -20.14 -30.89
CA LYS A 40 22.23 -21.45 -30.39
C LYS A 40 21.30 -21.28 -29.17
N MET A 41 21.72 -20.48 -28.18
CA MET A 41 20.88 -20.13 -27.02
C MET A 41 19.55 -19.48 -27.43
N LYS A 42 19.55 -18.65 -28.48
CA LYS A 42 18.32 -18.08 -29.04
C LYS A 42 17.37 -19.17 -29.56
N ALA A 43 17.89 -20.13 -30.33
CA ALA A 43 17.10 -21.23 -30.88
C ALA A 43 16.53 -22.15 -29.79
N ASP A 44 17.29 -22.37 -28.71
CA ASP A 44 16.81 -23.13 -27.54
C ASP A 44 15.66 -22.41 -26.84
N ILE A 45 15.79 -21.10 -26.61
CA ILE A 45 14.72 -20.26 -26.03
C ILE A 45 13.48 -20.22 -26.94
N GLU A 46 13.65 -20.17 -28.26
CA GLU A 46 12.51 -20.21 -29.19
C GLU A 46 11.77 -21.56 -29.12
N ARG A 47 12.49 -22.68 -29.03
CA ARG A 47 11.90 -24.02 -28.84
C ARG A 47 11.18 -24.16 -27.51
N GLU A 48 11.74 -23.62 -26.43
CA GLU A 48 11.09 -23.58 -25.12
C GLU A 48 9.82 -22.71 -25.12
N ILE A 49 9.84 -21.55 -25.79
CA ILE A 49 8.64 -20.70 -25.91
C ILE A 49 7.54 -21.40 -26.72
N GLU A 50 7.90 -22.16 -27.75
CA GLU A 50 6.96 -22.91 -28.57
C GLU A 50 6.36 -24.10 -27.82
N SER A 51 7.15 -24.80 -26.99
CA SER A 51 6.65 -25.86 -26.11
C SER A 51 5.76 -25.30 -24.99
N ILE A 52 6.10 -24.12 -24.43
CA ILE A 52 5.25 -23.36 -23.50
C ILE A 52 3.94 -22.97 -24.19
N GLY A 53 3.95 -22.53 -25.45
CA GLY A 53 2.75 -22.16 -26.20
C GLY A 53 1.72 -23.29 -26.32
N LYS A 54 2.16 -24.53 -26.57
CA LYS A 54 1.28 -25.71 -26.71
C LYS A 54 0.83 -26.31 -25.37
N SER A 55 1.57 -26.09 -24.30
CA SER A 55 1.24 -26.60 -22.95
C SER A 55 0.47 -25.60 -22.09
N SER A 56 0.55 -24.29 -22.39
CA SER A 56 -0.10 -23.23 -21.59
C SER A 56 -1.62 -23.16 -21.71
N GLU A 57 -2.21 -23.56 -22.84
CA GLU A 57 -3.68 -23.51 -23.00
C GLU A 57 -4.40 -24.64 -22.25
N MET A 58 -3.74 -25.79 -22.03
CA MET A 58 -4.34 -26.94 -21.33
C MET A 58 -3.84 -27.11 -19.87
N ASN A 59 -2.64 -26.63 -19.52
CA ASN A 59 -2.03 -26.86 -18.19
C ASN A 59 -1.98 -25.63 -17.25
N PHE A 60 -2.24 -24.40 -17.70
CA PHE A 60 -2.13 -23.21 -16.82
C PHE A 60 -3.26 -23.08 -15.79
N VAL A 61 -4.39 -23.78 -16.01
CA VAL A 61 -5.47 -23.90 -15.02
C VAL A 61 -5.22 -25.05 -14.02
N ASN A 62 -4.39 -26.04 -14.37
CA ASN A 62 -4.22 -27.26 -13.58
C ASN A 62 -2.92 -27.34 -12.75
N LEU A 63 -1.81 -26.68 -13.14
CA LEU A 63 -0.53 -26.88 -12.45
C LEU A 63 -0.26 -25.95 -11.24
N VAL A 64 -1.05 -24.89 -11.03
CA VAL A 64 -0.94 -24.02 -9.83
C VAL A 64 -2.01 -24.38 -8.77
N SER A 65 -2.90 -25.31 -9.11
CA SER A 65 -4.16 -25.55 -8.37
C SER A 65 -4.12 -26.76 -7.44
N ALA A 66 -2.96 -27.39 -7.25
CA ALA A 66 -2.92 -28.68 -6.57
C ALA A 66 -2.76 -28.61 -5.04
N ASP A 67 -2.41 -27.47 -4.42
CA ASP A 67 -2.18 -27.50 -2.96
C ASP A 67 -2.79 -26.39 -2.10
N ARG A 68 -3.27 -25.26 -2.65
CA ARG A 68 -3.96 -24.22 -1.83
C ARG A 68 -5.07 -23.51 -2.60
N ASN A 69 -6.14 -24.25 -2.95
CA ASN A 69 -7.38 -23.69 -3.48
C ASN A 69 -8.16 -22.94 -2.38
N ILE A 70 -7.58 -21.85 -1.87
CA ILE A 70 -8.22 -21.03 -0.84
C ILE A 70 -9.13 -19.98 -1.49
N THR A 71 -10.23 -19.72 -0.81
CA THR A 71 -11.18 -18.66 -1.16
C THR A 71 -10.63 -17.28 -0.79
N LEU A 72 -11.22 -16.23 -1.36
CA LEU A 72 -10.86 -14.85 -1.01
C LEU A 72 -11.12 -14.54 0.47
N LYS A 73 -12.16 -15.13 1.06
CA LYS A 73 -12.46 -15.00 2.49
C LYS A 73 -11.40 -15.66 3.37
N GLU A 74 -11.02 -16.89 3.07
CA GLU A 74 -9.95 -17.58 3.79
C GLU A 74 -8.62 -16.81 3.68
N ALA A 75 -8.33 -16.24 2.51
CA ALA A 75 -7.17 -15.38 2.30
C ALA A 75 -7.19 -14.11 3.17
N GLU A 76 -8.36 -13.48 3.35
CA GLU A 76 -8.52 -12.37 4.32
C GLU A 76 -8.17 -12.82 5.73
N GLU A 77 -8.73 -13.95 6.17
CA GLU A 77 -8.54 -14.46 7.53
C GLU A 77 -7.08 -14.82 7.83
N ILE A 78 -6.40 -15.49 6.89
CA ILE A 78 -4.99 -15.82 7.00
C ILE A 78 -4.15 -14.54 7.09
N CYS A 79 -4.39 -13.58 6.19
CA CYS A 79 -3.68 -12.30 6.19
C CYS A 79 -3.88 -11.54 7.50
N LEU A 80 -5.10 -11.55 8.06
CA LEU A 80 -5.38 -10.94 9.36
C LEU A 80 -4.58 -11.61 10.49
N LYS A 81 -4.57 -12.94 10.52
CA LYS A 81 -3.91 -13.74 11.58
C LYS A 81 -2.40 -13.66 11.54
N GLU A 82 -1.79 -13.58 10.35
CA GLU A 82 -0.35 -13.66 10.21
C GLU A 82 0.28 -12.28 10.02
N ARG A 83 -0.23 -11.51 9.06
CA ARG A 83 0.37 -10.22 8.67
C ARG A 83 -0.07 -9.05 9.54
N PHE A 84 -1.32 -9.09 10.01
CA PHE A 84 -1.89 -8.03 10.85
C PHE A 84 -1.84 -8.34 12.35
N LEU A 85 -1.26 -9.47 12.74
CA LEU A 85 -1.00 -9.77 14.14
C LEU A 85 -0.19 -8.66 14.82
N GLY A 86 -0.67 -8.18 15.96
CA GLY A 86 -0.02 -7.10 16.71
C GLY A 86 -0.12 -5.71 16.07
N LYS A 87 -0.82 -5.55 14.93
CA LYS A 87 -1.13 -4.22 14.38
C LYS A 87 -2.30 -3.60 15.15
N SER A 88 -2.37 -2.26 15.14
CA SER A 88 -3.44 -1.53 15.83
C SER A 88 -4.82 -1.88 15.29
N GLN A 89 -5.84 -1.83 16.16
CA GLN A 89 -7.23 -2.12 15.79
C GLN A 89 -7.68 -1.31 14.57
N SER A 90 -7.44 0.00 14.58
CA SER A 90 -7.72 0.89 13.44
C SER A 90 -7.08 0.43 12.11
N HIS A 91 -5.88 -0.15 12.16
CA HIS A 91 -5.20 -0.68 10.96
C HIS A 91 -5.90 -1.95 10.46
N GLN A 92 -6.32 -2.83 11.36
CA GLN A 92 -7.10 -4.02 11.04
C GLN A 92 -8.49 -3.65 10.50
N ASP A 93 -9.16 -2.68 11.10
CA ASP A 93 -10.50 -2.24 10.69
C ASP A 93 -10.45 -1.61 9.29
N THR A 94 -9.42 -0.82 9.00
CA THR A 94 -9.26 -0.25 7.65
C THR A 94 -9.03 -1.33 6.60
N PHE A 95 -8.30 -2.40 6.95
CA PHE A 95 -8.14 -3.55 6.07
C PHE A 95 -9.46 -4.29 5.85
N LYS A 96 -10.21 -4.62 6.91
CA LYS A 96 -11.53 -5.26 6.83
C LYS A 96 -12.53 -4.44 5.98
N ASN A 97 -12.53 -3.12 6.16
CA ASN A 97 -13.36 -2.22 5.35
C ASN A 97 -12.99 -2.31 3.85
N ALA A 98 -11.70 -2.39 3.53
CA ALA A 98 -11.26 -2.58 2.15
C ALA A 98 -11.68 -3.95 1.58
N MET A 99 -11.68 -5.01 2.39
CA MET A 99 -12.17 -6.33 2.00
C MET A 99 -13.68 -6.30 1.75
N HIS A 100 -14.46 -5.65 2.60
CA HIS A 100 -15.89 -5.46 2.39
C HIS A 100 -16.19 -4.77 1.04
N HIS A 101 -15.44 -3.73 0.69
CA HIS A 101 -15.58 -3.09 -0.63
C HIS A 101 -15.16 -4.00 -1.78
N LEU A 102 -14.15 -4.85 -1.60
CA LEU A 102 -13.74 -5.85 -2.58
C LEU A 102 -14.86 -6.89 -2.80
N TYR A 103 -15.56 -7.29 -1.74
CA TYR A 103 -16.64 -8.28 -1.80
C TYR A 103 -17.84 -7.85 -2.63
N VAL A 104 -18.05 -6.54 -2.77
CA VAL A 104 -19.09 -6.00 -3.67
C VAL A 104 -18.79 -6.27 -5.14
N ALA A 105 -17.51 -6.42 -5.51
CA ALA A 105 -17.07 -6.71 -6.88
C ALA A 105 -16.68 -8.19 -7.08
N VAL A 106 -16.28 -8.88 -6.02
CA VAL A 106 -15.78 -10.26 -6.06
C VAL A 106 -16.41 -11.07 -4.94
N PRO A 107 -17.26 -12.06 -5.22
CA PRO A 107 -17.85 -12.91 -4.18
C PRO A 107 -16.78 -13.53 -3.27
N GLN A 108 -17.08 -13.61 -1.97
CA GLN A 108 -16.18 -14.09 -0.91
C GLN A 108 -15.65 -15.50 -1.19
N ASP A 109 -16.47 -16.36 -1.78
CA ASP A 109 -16.16 -17.77 -2.07
C ASP A 109 -15.38 -17.95 -3.37
N THR A 110 -15.04 -16.86 -4.06
CA THR A 110 -14.22 -16.94 -5.27
C THR A 110 -12.81 -17.44 -4.91
N PRO A 111 -12.28 -18.47 -5.60
CA PRO A 111 -10.88 -18.85 -5.48
C PRO A 111 -9.94 -17.70 -5.80
N ILE A 112 -8.88 -17.51 -5.00
CA ILE A 112 -7.95 -16.38 -5.19
C ILE A 112 -7.28 -16.38 -6.59
N ALA A 113 -7.09 -17.55 -7.19
CA ALA A 113 -6.51 -17.71 -8.52
C ALA A 113 -7.40 -17.15 -9.63
N GLU A 114 -8.72 -17.12 -9.42
CA GLU A 114 -9.70 -16.58 -10.36
C GLU A 114 -9.84 -15.06 -10.28
N VAL A 115 -9.26 -14.42 -9.26
CA VAL A 115 -9.33 -12.97 -9.09
C VAL A 115 -8.39 -12.27 -10.07
N GLY A 116 -8.88 -12.11 -11.29
CA GLY A 116 -8.15 -11.48 -12.38
C GLY A 116 -8.13 -9.95 -12.32
N THR A 117 -7.33 -9.35 -13.21
CA THR A 117 -7.23 -7.90 -13.39
C THR A 117 -8.58 -7.24 -13.70
N SER A 118 -9.50 -7.92 -14.38
CA SER A 118 -10.84 -7.40 -14.70
C SER A 118 -11.68 -7.18 -13.45
N ARG A 119 -11.69 -8.13 -12.51
CA ARG A 119 -12.41 -8.03 -11.24
C ARG A 119 -11.85 -6.90 -10.36
N ILE A 120 -10.52 -6.73 -10.35
CA ILE A 120 -9.87 -5.60 -9.66
C ILE A 120 -10.24 -4.26 -10.30
N ALA A 121 -10.39 -4.21 -11.63
CA ALA A 121 -10.83 -3.00 -12.31
C ALA A 121 -12.28 -2.65 -11.94
N ASP A 122 -13.17 -3.64 -11.88
CA ASP A 122 -14.56 -3.45 -11.46
C ASP A 122 -14.64 -2.96 -9.99
N PHE A 123 -13.86 -3.55 -9.09
CA PHE A 123 -13.70 -3.06 -7.71
C PHE A 123 -13.34 -1.57 -7.65
N ILE A 124 -12.32 -1.15 -8.39
CA ILE A 124 -11.88 0.26 -8.41
C ILE A 124 -12.97 1.16 -9.01
N HIS A 125 -13.65 0.70 -10.05
CA HIS A 125 -14.72 1.44 -10.70
C HIS A 125 -15.90 1.65 -9.75
N ARG A 126 -16.36 0.60 -9.06
CA ARG A 126 -17.47 0.67 -8.09
C ARG A 126 -17.16 1.53 -6.86
N LEU A 127 -15.90 1.61 -6.46
CA LEU A 127 -15.43 2.54 -5.42
C LEU A 127 -15.39 3.98 -5.92
N SER A 128 -14.98 4.18 -7.17
CA SER A 128 -14.86 5.49 -7.79
C SER A 128 -16.25 6.09 -8.01
N GLY A 129 -16.59 7.10 -7.22
CA GLY A 129 -17.91 7.75 -7.24
C GLY A 129 -18.71 7.58 -5.96
N LYS A 130 -18.40 6.57 -5.12
CA LYS A 130 -19.02 6.40 -3.80
C LYS A 130 -18.20 7.02 -2.67
N VAL A 131 -16.88 7.04 -2.82
CA VAL A 131 -15.96 7.55 -1.79
C VAL A 131 -14.99 8.58 -2.35
N ALA A 132 -14.41 9.38 -1.47
CA ALA A 132 -13.38 10.36 -1.85
C ALA A 132 -12.16 9.69 -2.50
N ASN A 133 -11.47 10.39 -3.40
CA ASN A 133 -10.29 9.87 -4.10
C ASN A 133 -9.21 9.33 -3.13
N ALA A 134 -8.96 10.03 -2.01
CA ALA A 134 -8.06 9.55 -0.97
C ALA A 134 -8.50 8.20 -0.38
N SER A 135 -9.81 8.03 -0.11
CA SER A 135 -10.38 6.78 0.38
C SER A 135 -10.28 5.66 -0.66
N VAL A 136 -10.48 5.96 -1.96
CA VAL A 136 -10.26 4.98 -3.05
C VAL A 136 -8.81 4.48 -2.99
N HIS A 137 -7.83 5.38 -2.88
CA HIS A 137 -6.42 5.02 -2.78
C HIS A 137 -6.10 4.19 -1.54
N THR A 138 -6.68 4.54 -0.39
CA THR A 138 -6.54 3.76 0.84
C THR A 138 -7.06 2.33 0.65
N ASN A 139 -8.26 2.16 0.10
CA ASN A 139 -8.83 0.85 -0.17
C ASN A 139 -7.98 0.04 -1.15
N ILE A 140 -7.55 0.65 -2.27
CA ILE A 140 -6.63 0.01 -3.23
C ILE A 140 -5.34 -0.44 -2.55
N ARG A 141 -4.78 0.37 -1.66
CA ARG A 141 -3.54 0.04 -0.93
C ARG A 141 -3.74 -1.20 -0.06
N TYR A 142 -4.85 -1.31 0.66
CA TYR A 142 -5.15 -2.47 1.52
C TYR A 142 -5.46 -3.73 0.74
N VAL A 143 -6.18 -3.64 -0.38
CA VAL A 143 -6.37 -4.80 -1.25
C VAL A 143 -5.05 -5.22 -1.89
N LYS A 144 -4.21 -4.28 -2.31
CA LYS A 144 -2.87 -4.59 -2.83
C LYS A 144 -1.98 -5.27 -1.78
N ILE A 145 -2.12 -4.86 -0.52
CA ILE A 145 -1.45 -5.50 0.61
C ILE A 145 -1.81 -6.98 0.70
N LEU A 146 -3.09 -7.34 0.58
CA LEU A 146 -3.53 -8.74 0.57
C LEU A 146 -2.87 -9.51 -0.57
N PHE A 147 -3.01 -9.03 -1.81
CA PHE A 147 -2.49 -9.78 -2.97
C PHE A 147 -0.96 -9.83 -3.03
N ASN A 148 -0.26 -8.88 -2.42
CA ASN A 148 1.19 -8.98 -2.27
C ASN A 148 1.56 -10.04 -1.23
N PHE A 149 0.87 -10.05 -0.09
CA PHE A 149 1.04 -11.09 0.94
C PHE A 149 0.80 -12.50 0.36
N LEU A 150 -0.27 -12.69 -0.40
CA LEU A 150 -0.54 -13.98 -1.06
C LEU A 150 0.54 -14.41 -2.06
N VAL A 151 1.26 -13.45 -2.64
CA VAL A 151 2.40 -13.78 -3.52
C VAL A 151 3.66 -14.07 -2.72
N GLU A 152 3.86 -13.38 -1.60
CA GLU A 152 4.98 -13.59 -0.69
C GLU A 152 4.89 -14.96 0.00
N GLU A 153 3.69 -15.42 0.32
CA GLU A 153 3.40 -16.73 0.95
C GLU A 153 3.09 -17.85 -0.08
N ASP A 154 3.45 -17.64 -1.35
CA ASP A 154 3.33 -18.61 -2.45
C ASP A 154 1.91 -19.12 -2.77
N TYR A 155 0.86 -18.46 -2.28
CA TYR A 155 -0.54 -18.74 -2.67
C TYR A 155 -0.88 -18.27 -4.09
N LEU A 156 -0.15 -17.26 -4.60
CA LEU A 156 -0.29 -16.74 -5.95
C LEU A 156 1.08 -16.54 -6.59
N PHE A 157 1.24 -16.98 -7.84
CA PHE A 157 2.45 -16.65 -8.60
C PHE A 157 2.59 -15.15 -8.87
N LYS A 158 1.46 -14.41 -8.93
CA LYS A 158 1.47 -13.00 -9.29
C LYS A 158 0.23 -12.23 -8.84
N SER A 159 0.46 -11.01 -8.37
CA SER A 159 -0.59 -10.04 -8.05
C SER A 159 -1.42 -9.62 -9.30
N PRO A 160 -2.76 -9.57 -9.19
CA PRO A 160 -3.64 -9.15 -10.28
C PRO A 160 -3.63 -7.63 -10.54
N PHE A 161 -3.00 -6.85 -9.65
CA PHE A 161 -2.88 -5.40 -9.81
C PHE A 161 -1.98 -5.02 -10.98
N LYS A 162 -2.47 -4.08 -11.81
CA LYS A 162 -1.69 -3.41 -12.85
C LYS A 162 -1.64 -1.92 -12.56
N ARG A 163 -0.47 -1.30 -12.78
CA ARG A 163 -0.25 0.14 -12.56
C ARG A 163 -1.29 1.02 -13.27
N LYS A 164 -1.75 0.59 -14.46
CA LYS A 164 -2.75 1.30 -15.26
C LYS A 164 -4.15 1.40 -14.62
N LEU A 165 -4.46 0.56 -13.63
CA LEU A 165 -5.76 0.56 -12.97
C LEU A 165 -5.86 1.57 -11.81
N ILE A 166 -4.72 2.06 -11.33
CA ILE A 166 -4.69 2.94 -10.16
C ILE A 166 -5.03 4.36 -10.62
N PRO A 167 -6.11 4.98 -10.09
CA PRO A 167 -6.48 6.34 -10.45
C PRO A 167 -5.39 7.33 -10.05
N LYS A 168 -5.38 8.52 -10.64
CA LYS A 168 -4.46 9.59 -10.22
C LYS A 168 -4.92 10.14 -8.87
N THR A 169 -3.94 10.40 -8.00
CA THR A 169 -4.18 11.05 -6.71
C THR A 169 -4.50 12.51 -6.93
N VAL A 170 -5.66 12.94 -6.44
CA VAL A 170 -6.06 14.35 -6.42
C VAL A 170 -5.77 14.89 -5.03
N ARG A 171 -4.87 15.88 -4.94
CA ARG A 171 -4.62 16.59 -3.68
C ARG A 171 -5.75 17.57 -3.46
N LYS A 172 -6.43 17.45 -2.32
CA LYS A 172 -7.38 18.49 -1.88
C LYS A 172 -6.59 19.67 -1.32
N SER A 173 -7.01 20.88 -1.66
CA SER A 173 -6.54 22.09 -0.98
C SER A 173 -7.03 22.06 0.46
N ILE A 174 -6.11 22.21 1.40
CA ILE A 174 -6.46 22.40 2.81
C ILE A 174 -6.70 23.90 2.98
N LYS A 175 -7.88 24.30 3.49
CA LYS A 175 -8.11 25.69 3.90
C LYS A 175 -7.32 25.93 5.18
N ILE A 176 -6.42 26.91 5.15
CA ILE A 176 -5.66 27.35 6.31
C ILE A 176 -6.49 28.43 7.00
N PHE A 177 -6.73 28.27 8.30
CA PHE A 177 -7.38 29.30 9.11
C PHE A 177 -6.49 30.53 9.18
N GLN A 178 -7.05 31.70 8.92
CA GLN A 178 -6.37 32.97 9.18
C GLN A 178 -6.52 33.34 10.66
N ASP A 179 -5.77 34.34 11.11
CA ASP A 179 -5.78 34.76 12.52
C ASP A 179 -7.19 35.21 12.94
N GLU A 180 -7.93 35.89 12.06
CA GLU A 180 -9.31 36.31 12.32
C GLU A 180 -10.27 35.12 12.47
N ASP A 181 -10.11 34.07 11.67
CA ASP A 181 -10.90 32.84 11.78
C ASP A 181 -10.66 32.18 13.17
N LEU A 182 -9.41 32.19 13.65
CA LEU A 182 -9.04 31.61 14.93
C LEU A 182 -9.60 32.42 16.10
N GLU A 183 -9.51 33.75 16.04
CA GLU A 183 -10.08 34.64 17.05
C GLU A 183 -11.59 34.43 17.21
N GLU A 184 -12.32 34.33 16.10
CA GLU A 184 -13.77 34.09 16.10
C GLU A 184 -14.12 32.73 16.73
N ILE A 185 -13.43 31.66 16.31
CA ILE A 185 -13.62 30.30 16.84
C ILE A 185 -13.36 30.26 18.35
N LEU A 186 -12.26 30.88 18.81
CA LEU A 186 -11.89 30.91 20.22
C LEU A 186 -12.87 31.76 21.05
N ALA A 187 -13.33 32.90 20.53
CA ALA A 187 -14.30 33.74 21.21
C ALA A 187 -15.63 32.99 21.42
N GLU A 188 -16.13 32.29 20.40
CA GLU A 188 -17.36 31.49 20.50
C GLU A 188 -17.19 30.27 21.39
N ALA A 189 -16.05 29.57 21.32
CA ALA A 189 -15.75 28.47 22.23
C ALA A 189 -15.78 28.94 23.69
N LYS A 190 -15.16 30.09 24.00
CA LYS A 190 -15.11 30.65 25.36
C LYS A 190 -16.49 30.98 25.91
N LYS A 191 -17.40 31.47 25.07
CA LYS A 191 -18.79 31.78 25.46
C LYS A 191 -19.61 30.53 25.78
N ARG A 192 -19.39 29.44 25.03
CA ARG A 192 -20.20 28.21 25.13
C ARG A 192 -19.68 27.22 26.16
N ASP A 193 -18.37 26.96 26.16
CA ASP A 193 -17.74 25.98 27.03
C ASP A 193 -16.26 26.34 27.24
N LEU A 194 -15.95 26.77 28.47
CA LEU A 194 -14.60 27.14 28.87
C LEU A 194 -13.62 25.96 28.78
N SER A 195 -14.08 24.72 28.99
CA SER A 195 -13.24 23.52 28.87
C SER A 195 -12.87 23.27 27.40
N TYR A 196 -13.83 23.43 26.49
CA TYR A 196 -13.58 23.30 25.06
C TYR A 196 -12.63 24.40 24.55
N TYR A 197 -12.81 25.64 25.02
CA TYR A 197 -11.87 26.73 24.76
C TYR A 197 -10.44 26.40 25.21
N ASN A 198 -10.27 25.91 26.44
CA ASN A 198 -8.95 25.54 26.96
C ASN A 198 -8.30 24.43 26.13
N CYS A 199 -9.08 23.43 25.68
CA CYS A 199 -8.59 22.39 24.77
C CYS A 199 -8.10 22.97 23.44
N LEU A 200 -8.87 23.85 22.80
CA LEU A 200 -8.47 24.50 21.55
C LEU A 200 -7.21 25.35 21.74
N MET A 201 -7.13 26.10 22.84
CA MET A 201 -5.96 26.92 23.16
C MET A 201 -4.71 26.05 23.34
N LEU A 202 -4.83 24.93 24.07
CA LEU A 202 -3.72 23.99 24.23
C LEU A 202 -3.29 23.38 22.88
N LEU A 203 -4.22 23.03 21.99
CA LEU A 203 -3.87 22.55 20.64
C LEU A 203 -3.12 23.62 19.84
N LEU A 204 -3.55 24.87 19.90
CA LEU A 204 -2.92 25.98 19.19
C LEU A 204 -1.50 26.27 19.71
N LEU A 205 -1.31 26.27 21.03
CA LEU A 205 -0.03 26.57 21.66
C LEU A 205 0.97 25.41 21.54
N THR A 206 0.51 24.17 21.64
CA THR A 206 1.39 22.99 21.70
C THR A 206 1.52 22.24 20.37
N GLY A 207 0.61 22.48 19.41
CA GLY A 207 0.57 21.73 18.16
C GLY A 207 0.26 20.23 18.34
N LEU A 208 -0.30 19.83 19.49
CA LEU A 208 -0.66 18.45 19.78
C LEU A 208 -1.72 17.91 18.81
N ARG A 209 -1.72 16.59 18.60
CA ARG A 209 -2.90 15.95 17.98
C ARG A 209 -4.04 15.90 18.99
N PRO A 210 -5.31 16.06 18.57
CA PRO A 210 -6.45 16.02 19.49
C PRO A 210 -6.51 14.78 20.40
N VAL A 211 -6.19 13.60 19.86
CA VAL A 211 -6.18 12.35 20.64
C VAL A 211 -5.05 12.34 21.68
N ASP A 212 -3.91 12.96 21.38
CA ASP A 212 -2.78 13.05 22.31
C ASP A 212 -3.11 14.02 23.45
N LEU A 213 -3.80 15.13 23.17
CA LEU A 213 -4.31 16.06 24.19
C LEU A 213 -5.29 15.35 25.14
N LEU A 214 -6.25 14.60 24.60
CA LEU A 214 -7.25 13.88 25.41
C LEU A 214 -6.63 12.76 26.27
N ALA A 215 -5.44 12.29 25.92
CA ALA A 215 -4.73 11.26 26.68
C ALA A 215 -3.84 11.83 27.80
N LEU A 216 -3.70 13.15 27.89
CA LEU A 216 -2.87 13.81 28.92
C LEU A 216 -3.35 13.52 30.33
N LYS A 217 -2.41 13.25 31.23
CA LYS A 217 -2.65 13.08 32.66
C LYS A 217 -1.91 14.16 33.44
N ILE A 218 -2.40 14.45 34.65
CA ILE A 218 -1.78 15.43 35.56
C ILE A 218 -0.28 15.14 35.77
N ARG A 219 0.10 13.87 35.91
CA ARG A 219 1.49 13.43 36.07
C ARG A 219 2.42 13.72 34.88
N ASP A 220 1.86 14.04 33.71
CA ASP A 220 2.63 14.38 32.51
C ASP A 220 3.03 15.87 32.51
N PHE A 221 2.53 16.66 33.48
CA PHE A 221 2.93 18.03 33.75
C PHE A 221 3.99 18.07 34.85
N ASP A 222 5.14 18.66 34.56
CA ASP A 222 6.17 18.97 35.55
C ASP A 222 6.02 20.44 35.95
N ILE A 223 5.51 20.63 37.16
CA ILE A 223 5.18 21.93 37.76
C ILE A 223 6.36 22.42 38.64
N GLU A 224 7.38 21.59 38.87
CA GLU A 224 8.43 21.88 39.85
C GLU A 224 9.52 22.84 39.33
N LYS A 225 9.64 23.02 38.01
CA LYS A 225 10.61 23.96 37.42
C LYS A 225 10.08 25.40 37.35
N LYS A 226 10.25 26.13 38.46
CA LYS A 226 10.42 27.61 38.51
C LYS A 226 9.51 28.44 37.59
N GLY A 227 8.18 28.36 37.79
CA GLY A 227 7.23 29.27 37.13
C GLY A 227 6.95 28.97 35.66
N PHE A 228 7.38 27.81 35.14
CA PHE A 228 7.08 27.37 33.78
C PHE A 228 6.39 26.00 33.82
N TRP A 229 5.25 25.89 33.14
CA TRP A 229 4.58 24.60 32.94
C TRP A 229 5.29 23.84 31.82
N SER A 230 6.15 22.88 32.17
CA SER A 230 6.73 21.98 31.17
C SER A 230 5.88 20.71 31.03
N VAL A 231 5.31 20.49 29.85
CA VAL A 231 4.54 19.28 29.55
C VAL A 231 5.48 18.23 28.97
N TYR A 232 5.72 17.15 29.70
CA TYR A 232 6.48 16.00 29.22
C TYR A 232 5.58 15.11 28.39
N LEU A 233 5.45 15.45 27.11
CA LEU A 233 4.78 14.60 26.16
C LEU A 233 5.70 13.43 25.83
N ARG A 234 5.37 12.22 26.30
CA ARG A 234 5.84 10.98 25.65
C ARG A 234 4.84 10.65 24.55
N PRO A 235 5.02 11.14 23.30
CA PRO A 235 4.10 10.80 22.23
C PRO A 235 4.15 9.29 22.03
N ALA A 236 3.03 8.61 22.25
CA ALA A 236 2.99 7.16 22.24
C ALA A 236 3.46 6.55 20.89
N ARG A 237 3.52 7.33 19.79
CA ARG A 237 3.82 6.81 18.44
C ARG A 237 4.52 7.76 17.44
N THR A 238 5.18 8.84 17.86
CA THR A 238 5.92 9.69 16.89
C THR A 238 7.41 9.70 17.21
N LEU A 239 8.21 9.01 16.38
CA LEU A 239 9.69 9.03 16.40
C LEU A 239 10.29 10.39 16.01
N VAL A 240 9.46 11.38 15.69
CA VAL A 240 9.90 12.74 15.38
C VAL A 240 9.70 13.57 16.65
N SER A 241 10.79 13.72 17.40
CA SER A 241 10.97 14.56 18.59
C SER A 241 11.20 13.79 19.89
N GLN A 242 12.46 13.38 20.09
CA GLN A 242 13.08 13.40 21.42
C GLN A 242 13.45 14.83 21.84
N TYR A 243 12.75 15.86 21.35
CA TYR A 243 12.91 17.22 21.86
C TYR A 243 11.87 17.46 22.94
N LEU A 244 12.37 17.72 24.15
CA LEU A 244 11.70 18.51 25.17
C LEU A 244 11.20 19.80 24.49
N MET A 245 9.91 19.87 24.17
CA MET A 245 9.30 21.13 23.77
C MET A 245 8.77 21.77 25.05
N SER A 246 9.57 22.67 25.63
CA SER A 246 9.12 23.58 26.67
C SER A 246 8.25 24.65 26.02
N TYR A 247 6.94 24.57 26.20
CA TYR A 247 6.02 25.63 25.81
C TYR A 247 5.78 26.56 27.00
N THR A 248 6.09 27.84 26.84
CA THR A 248 5.71 28.86 27.81
C THR A 248 4.24 29.19 27.60
N VAL A 249 3.37 28.70 28.47
CA VAL A 249 1.98 29.15 28.57
C VAL A 249 1.96 30.29 29.59
N PHE A 250 1.65 31.51 29.14
CA PHE A 250 1.47 32.69 30.01
C PHE A 250 0.06 32.73 30.59
#